data_AF-A0A931TDP2-F1
#
_entry.id   AF-A0A931TDP2-F1
#
_cell.length_a   1.000
_cell.length_b   1.000
_cell.length_c   1.000
_cell.angle_alpha   90.00
_cell.angle_beta   90.00
_cell.angle_gamma   90.00
#
_symmetry.space_group_name_H-M   'P 1'
#
loop_
_entity.id
_entity.type
_entity.pdbx_description
1 polymer ?
#
loop_
_entity_poly.entity_id
_entity_poly.type
_entity_poly.pdbx_seq_one_letter_code
_entity_poly.pdbx_strand_id
1 'polypeptide(L)'
;MMWRHRLRAGLVIVVMVFQSHVASAARTTAPSPANVTLEPPAGLTVVRYKPHVVIAWTHAARLATGYEIERAIGAGAFRRIGTAGRDARTFRDRTSSPGTTYVYRVRAVGTGVVSPYKAVIVIVEPDSRGRARSR
;
A
#
# COMPACT_ATOMS: atom_id res chain seq x y z
N MET A 1 70.70 -34.98 12.89
CA MET A 1 71.72 -33.92 12.70
C MET A 1 72.03 -33.81 11.22
N MET A 2 71.98 -32.59 10.70
CA MET A 2 72.68 -32.10 9.49
C MET A 2 72.31 -32.71 8.13
N TRP A 3 71.25 -32.14 7.57
CA TRP A 3 71.17 -31.50 6.24
C TRP A 3 72.45 -31.54 5.37
N ARG A 4 72.31 -31.93 4.09
CA ARG A 4 72.53 -31.09 2.87
C ARG A 4 72.71 -31.95 1.60
N HIS A 5 71.80 -31.81 0.64
CA HIS A 5 72.10 -32.06 -0.78
C HIS A 5 72.20 -30.70 -1.50
N ARG A 6 73.29 -30.52 -2.26
CA ARG A 6 73.46 -29.40 -3.19
C ARG A 6 72.77 -29.72 -4.53
N LEU A 7 72.22 -28.66 -5.14
CA LEU A 7 71.46 -28.64 -6.40
C LEU A 7 72.35 -28.86 -7.65
N ARG A 8 71.76 -29.42 -8.72
CA ARG A 8 72.07 -29.15 -10.14
C ARG A 8 70.72 -29.14 -10.90
N ALA A 9 70.21 -27.98 -11.29
CA ALA A 9 70.40 -27.32 -12.59
C ALA A 9 69.62 -28.01 -13.73
N GLY A 10 68.59 -27.32 -14.23
CA GLY A 10 67.78 -27.74 -15.37
C GLY A 10 66.65 -26.75 -15.64
N LEU A 11 67.00 -25.63 -16.25
CA LEU A 11 66.08 -24.61 -16.77
C LEU A 11 65.33 -25.19 -17.99
N VAL A 12 64.00 -25.27 -17.92
CA VAL A 12 63.15 -25.32 -19.11
C VAL A 12 62.13 -24.20 -18.98
N ILE A 13 62.32 -23.16 -19.79
CA ILE A 13 61.37 -22.07 -19.97
C ILE A 13 60.24 -22.63 -20.84
N VAL A 14 59.08 -22.91 -20.24
CA VAL A 14 57.83 -23.09 -20.98
C VAL A 14 57.07 -21.76 -20.94
N VAL A 15 56.98 -21.13 -22.11
CA VAL A 15 56.19 -19.94 -22.37
C VAL A 15 54.70 -20.33 -22.31
N MET A 16 53.96 -19.66 -21.41
CA MET A 16 52.51 -19.37 -21.40
C MET A 16 51.54 -20.57 -21.59
N VAL A 17 50.53 -20.77 -20.75
CA VAL A 17 49.32 -19.93 -20.71
C VAL A 17 48.77 -19.91 -19.28
N PHE A 18 48.58 -18.71 -18.72
CA PHE A 18 47.70 -18.53 -17.57
C PHE A 18 46.26 -18.67 -18.08
N GLN A 19 45.74 -19.89 -18.10
CA GLN A 19 44.30 -20.10 -18.27
C GLN A 19 43.65 -19.70 -16.94
N SER A 20 43.46 -18.41 -16.76
CA SER A 20 42.50 -17.90 -15.78
C SER A 20 41.13 -18.40 -16.18
N HIS A 21 40.70 -19.51 -15.58
CA HIS A 21 39.30 -19.71 -15.32
C HIS A 21 39.03 -19.16 -13.94
N VAL A 22 38.89 -17.84 -13.84
CA VAL A 22 37.84 -17.39 -12.93
C VAL A 22 36.58 -17.96 -13.52
N ALA A 23 35.99 -18.95 -12.84
CA ALA A 23 34.61 -19.30 -13.09
C ALA A 23 33.82 -18.01 -12.83
N SER A 24 33.55 -17.26 -13.90
CA SER A 24 32.59 -16.19 -13.88
C SER A 24 31.25 -16.91 -13.76
N ALA A 25 30.86 -17.20 -12.52
CA ALA A 25 29.46 -17.43 -12.24
C ALA A 25 28.78 -16.13 -12.69
N ALA A 26 28.21 -16.15 -13.88
CA ALA A 26 27.24 -15.16 -14.29
C ALA A 26 26.20 -15.17 -13.17
N ARG A 27 26.25 -14.17 -12.30
CA ARG A 27 25.10 -13.83 -11.49
C ARG A 27 24.06 -13.43 -12.52
N THR A 28 23.19 -14.38 -12.87
CA THR A 28 21.86 -14.03 -13.34
C THR A 28 21.29 -13.18 -12.22
N THR A 29 21.39 -11.86 -12.38
CA THR A 29 20.61 -10.94 -11.57
C THR A 29 19.17 -11.28 -11.90
N ALA A 30 18.53 -12.12 -11.08
CA ALA A 30 17.09 -12.27 -11.11
C ALA A 30 16.50 -10.85 -11.10
N PRO A 31 15.46 -10.56 -11.90
CA PRO A 31 14.80 -9.27 -11.78
C PRO A 31 14.41 -9.11 -10.32
N SER A 32 14.85 -8.01 -9.68
CA SER A 32 14.34 -7.62 -8.38
C SER A 32 12.81 -7.67 -8.48
N PRO A 33 12.07 -8.29 -7.54
CA PRO A 33 10.62 -8.17 -7.56
C PRO A 33 10.30 -6.68 -7.59
N ALA A 34 9.65 -6.23 -8.66
CA ALA A 34 9.16 -4.87 -8.73
C ALA A 34 8.29 -4.67 -7.49
N ASN A 35 8.70 -3.80 -6.58
CA ASN A 35 7.89 -3.46 -5.42
C ASN A 35 6.67 -2.69 -5.94
N VAL A 36 5.60 -3.41 -6.29
CA VAL A 36 4.37 -2.83 -6.81
C VAL A 36 3.73 -2.04 -5.68
N THR A 37 3.91 -0.72 -5.69
CA THR A 37 3.26 0.16 -4.71
C THR A 37 1.87 0.52 -5.22
N LEU A 38 0.85 0.24 -4.42
CA LEU A 38 -0.53 0.63 -4.72
C LEU A 38 -0.82 1.99 -4.10
N GLU A 39 -1.25 2.96 -4.91
CA GLU A 39 -1.64 4.28 -4.43
C GLU A 39 -3.02 4.26 -3.75
N PRO A 40 -3.26 5.09 -2.73
CA PRO A 40 -4.60 5.26 -2.18
C PRO A 40 -5.53 5.98 -3.16
N PRO A 41 -6.86 5.86 -2.99
CA PRO A 41 -7.79 6.68 -3.76
C PRO A 41 -7.56 8.17 -3.49
N ALA A 42 -7.57 8.99 -4.55
CA ALA A 42 -7.39 10.44 -4.45
C ALA A 42 -8.72 11.20 -4.44
N GLY A 43 -8.68 12.44 -3.93
CA GLY A 43 -9.85 13.32 -3.85
C GLY A 43 -10.98 12.77 -2.98
N LEU A 44 -10.64 12.16 -1.83
CA LEU A 44 -11.63 11.65 -0.89
C LEU A 44 -12.44 12.80 -0.28
N THR A 45 -13.76 12.78 -0.48
CA THR A 45 -14.71 13.83 -0.08
C THR A 45 -16.03 13.22 0.38
N VAL A 46 -16.87 14.01 1.05
CA VAL A 46 -18.26 13.65 1.33
C VAL A 46 -19.20 14.51 0.53
N VAL A 47 -20.12 13.86 -0.19
CA VAL A 47 -21.03 14.52 -1.15
C VAL A 47 -22.48 14.53 -0.71
N ARG A 48 -22.87 13.73 0.30
CA ARG A 48 -24.23 13.73 0.87
C ARG A 48 -24.24 13.24 2.31
N TYR A 49 -25.09 13.86 3.14
CA TYR A 49 -25.18 13.57 4.58
C TYR A 49 -26.52 13.04 5.07
N LYS A 50 -27.63 13.26 4.36
CA LYS A 50 -28.98 12.88 4.82
C LYS A 50 -29.67 11.95 3.81
N PRO A 51 -30.28 10.82 4.24
CA PRO A 51 -30.23 10.20 5.58
C PRO A 51 -28.95 9.39 5.85
N HIS A 52 -27.96 9.43 4.95
CA HIS A 52 -26.74 8.64 5.07
C HIS A 52 -25.53 9.43 4.59
N VAL A 53 -24.36 9.10 5.11
CA VAL A 53 -23.08 9.58 4.61
C VAL A 53 -22.73 8.88 3.29
N VAL A 54 -22.37 9.66 2.28
CA VAL A 54 -21.81 9.18 1.01
C VAL A 54 -20.41 9.72 0.84
N ILE A 55 -19.45 8.81 0.90
CA ILE A 55 -18.04 9.08 0.65
C ILE A 55 -17.81 8.93 -0.85
N ALA A 56 -17.07 9.84 -1.45
CA ALA A 56 -16.69 9.80 -2.86
C ALA A 56 -15.18 10.01 -3.03
N TRP A 57 -14.61 9.45 -4.08
CA TRP A 57 -13.21 9.67 -4.47
C TRP A 57 -13.08 9.90 -5.98
N THR A 58 -12.23 10.84 -6.37
CA THR A 58 -12.11 11.33 -7.75
C THR A 58 -11.15 10.54 -8.61
N HIS A 59 -10.25 9.74 -8.02
CA HIS A 59 -9.38 8.82 -8.76
C HIS A 59 -9.34 7.45 -8.10
N ALA A 60 -9.65 6.44 -8.93
CA ALA A 60 -9.47 5.04 -8.60
C ALA A 60 -7.99 4.66 -8.77
N ALA A 61 -7.46 3.83 -7.87
CA ALA A 61 -6.09 3.35 -8.00
C ALA A 61 -6.01 2.32 -9.13
N ARG A 62 -5.09 2.51 -10.07
CA ARG A 62 -5.03 1.76 -11.34
C ARG A 62 -4.96 0.23 -11.16
N LEU A 63 -4.20 -0.21 -10.15
CA LEU A 63 -3.97 -1.61 -9.82
C LEU A 63 -4.91 -2.13 -8.71
N ALA A 64 -5.89 -1.34 -8.28
CA ALA A 64 -6.88 -1.80 -7.33
C ALA A 64 -7.75 -2.90 -7.96
N THR A 65 -8.06 -3.91 -7.16
CA THR A 65 -9.14 -4.88 -7.35
C THR A 65 -10.38 -4.47 -6.54
N GLY A 66 -10.21 -3.57 -5.56
CA GLY A 66 -11.31 -2.98 -4.79
C GLY A 66 -10.82 -1.96 -3.76
N TYR A 67 -11.71 -1.58 -2.86
CA TYR A 67 -11.43 -0.66 -1.77
C TYR A 67 -11.98 -1.20 -0.45
N GLU A 68 -11.26 -0.91 0.62
CA GLU A 68 -11.73 -1.11 1.99
C GLU A 68 -12.06 0.24 2.62
N ILE A 69 -13.25 0.30 3.23
CA ILE A 69 -13.78 1.49 3.86
C ILE A 69 -13.90 1.21 5.35
N GLU A 70 -13.24 2.06 6.14
CA GLU A 70 -13.31 2.01 7.59
C GLU A 70 -13.83 3.32 8.16
N ARG A 71 -14.43 3.21 9.34
CA ARG A 71 -15.03 4.32 10.07
C ARG A 71 -14.64 4.27 11.52
N ALA A 72 -14.31 5.42 12.09
CA ALA A 72 -14.24 5.67 13.51
C ALA A 72 -15.36 6.63 13.94
N ILE A 73 -15.78 6.54 15.19
CA ILE A 73 -16.70 7.50 15.84
C ILE A 73 -15.85 8.45 16.68
N GLY A 74 -15.89 9.75 16.38
CA GLY A 74 -14.98 10.73 16.99
C GLY A 74 -13.52 10.32 16.85
N ALA A 75 -12.80 10.28 17.98
CA ALA A 75 -11.41 9.81 18.06
C ALA A 75 -11.28 8.30 18.39
N GLY A 76 -12.36 7.53 18.24
CA GLY A 76 -12.38 6.11 18.55
C GLY A 76 -11.60 5.24 17.56
N ALA A 77 -11.66 3.92 17.77
CA ALA A 77 -11.01 2.95 16.89
C ALA A 77 -11.71 2.84 15.52
N PHE A 78 -10.91 2.69 14.46
CA PHE A 78 -11.42 2.39 13.14
C PHE A 78 -11.93 0.96 13.06
N ARG A 79 -13.07 0.77 12.39
CA ARG A 79 -13.62 -0.55 12.05
C ARG A 79 -14.02 -0.56 10.58
N ARG A 80 -13.78 -1.68 9.90
CA ARG A 80 -14.26 -1.89 8.53
C ARG A 80 -15.78 -1.92 8.51
N ILE A 81 -16.37 -1.05 7.70
CA ILE A 81 -17.82 -0.96 7.51
C ILE A 81 -18.27 -1.48 6.15
N GLY A 82 -17.33 -1.72 5.24
CA GLY A 82 -17.63 -2.34 3.97
C GLY A 82 -16.46 -2.31 2.99
N THR A 83 -16.75 -2.82 1.80
CA THR A 83 -15.86 -2.84 0.65
C THR A 83 -16.57 -2.26 -0.56
N ALA A 84 -15.80 -1.74 -1.52
CA ALA A 84 -16.30 -1.31 -2.81
C ALA A 84 -15.52 -2.00 -3.94
N GLY A 85 -16.19 -2.23 -5.07
CA GLY A 85 -15.56 -2.83 -6.25
C GLY A 85 -14.50 -1.92 -6.87
N ARG A 86 -13.67 -2.49 -7.75
CA ARG A 86 -12.57 -1.81 -8.43
C ARG A 86 -12.92 -0.46 -9.05
N ASP A 87 -14.06 -0.40 -9.74
CA ASP A 87 -14.47 0.79 -10.51
C ASP A 87 -15.39 1.72 -9.70
N ALA A 88 -15.70 1.35 -8.45
CA ALA A 88 -16.50 2.20 -7.58
C ALA A 88 -15.79 3.53 -7.33
N ARG A 89 -16.59 4.60 -7.31
CA ARG A 89 -16.16 5.97 -6.96
C ARG A 89 -16.83 6.49 -5.70
N THR A 90 -17.76 5.72 -5.15
CA THR A 90 -18.52 6.11 -3.96
C THR A 90 -18.79 4.91 -3.06
N PHE A 91 -19.00 5.22 -1.78
CA PHE A 91 -19.50 4.27 -0.78
C PHE A 91 -20.57 4.96 0.08
N ARG A 92 -21.72 4.30 0.25
CA ARG A 92 -22.83 4.79 1.08
C ARG A 92 -22.86 4.06 2.40
N ASP A 93 -22.58 4.77 3.48
CA ASP A 93 -22.72 4.24 4.83
C ASP A 93 -24.17 4.34 5.29
N ARG A 94 -24.89 3.21 5.20
CA ARG A 94 -26.31 3.15 5.60
C ARG A 94 -26.53 3.18 7.11
N THR A 95 -25.46 3.06 7.91
CA THR A 95 -25.50 2.91 9.36
C THR A 95 -25.14 4.20 10.10
N SER A 96 -24.87 5.29 9.39
CA SER A 96 -24.51 6.58 9.98
C SER A 96 -25.72 7.26 10.62
N SER A 97 -25.58 7.72 11.86
CA SER A 97 -26.60 8.48 12.59
C SER A 97 -26.35 10.00 12.56
N PRO A 98 -27.42 10.83 12.48
CA PRO A 98 -27.31 12.28 12.66
C PRO A 98 -26.72 12.68 14.02
N GLY A 99 -26.07 13.84 14.08
CA GLY A 99 -25.44 14.37 15.30
C GLY A 99 -24.16 13.64 15.72
N THR A 100 -23.66 12.71 14.92
CA THR A 100 -22.42 11.96 15.22
C THR A 100 -21.28 12.42 14.32
N THR A 101 -20.11 12.65 14.93
CA THR A 101 -18.86 12.87 14.18
C THR A 101 -18.24 11.53 13.81
N TYR A 102 -17.96 11.35 12.53
CA TYR A 102 -17.27 10.18 12.00
C TYR A 102 -15.95 10.59 11.37
N VAL A 103 -14.99 9.68 11.40
CA VAL A 103 -13.79 9.75 10.57
C VAL A 103 -13.82 8.55 9.64
N TYR A 104 -13.79 8.80 8.34
CA TYR A 104 -13.72 7.74 7.35
C TYR A 104 -12.32 7.65 6.80
N ARG A 105 -11.86 6.42 6.56
CA ARG A 105 -10.65 6.18 5.80
C ARG A 105 -10.87 5.10 4.75
N VAL A 106 -10.23 5.29 3.61
CA VAL A 106 -10.33 4.38 2.46
C VAL A 106 -8.92 4.00 2.03
N ARG A 107 -8.70 2.72 1.77
CA ARG A 107 -7.50 2.22 1.08
C ARG A 107 -7.89 1.41 -0.14
N ALA A 108 -7.02 1.40 -1.13
CA ALA A 108 -7.12 0.50 -2.26
C ALA A 108 -6.58 -0.89 -1.86
N VAL A 109 -7.21 -1.93 -2.38
CA VAL A 109 -6.79 -3.32 -2.28
C VAL A 109 -6.43 -3.78 -3.69
N GLY A 110 -5.27 -4.39 -3.86
CA GLY A 110 -4.81 -5.03 -5.09
C GLY A 110 -4.40 -6.48 -4.84
N THR A 111 -3.85 -7.14 -5.85
CA THR A 111 -3.41 -8.54 -5.72
C THR A 111 -2.15 -8.64 -4.86
N GLY A 112 -2.30 -9.07 -3.61
CA GLY A 112 -1.18 -9.25 -2.67
C GLY A 112 -0.61 -7.95 -2.09
N VAL A 113 -1.22 -6.80 -2.38
CA VAL A 113 -0.78 -5.48 -1.90
C VAL A 113 -1.98 -4.60 -1.52
N VAL A 114 -1.78 -3.73 -0.53
CA VAL A 114 -2.74 -2.68 -0.13
C VAL A 114 -2.05 -1.32 -0.17
N SER A 115 -2.82 -0.27 -0.42
CA SER A 115 -2.31 1.09 -0.26
C SER A 115 -2.28 1.50 1.21
N PRO A 116 -1.55 2.58 1.56
CA PRO A 116 -1.84 3.36 2.75
C PRO A 116 -3.31 3.83 2.76
N TYR A 117 -3.82 4.22 3.93
CA TYR A 117 -5.16 4.81 4.02
C TYR A 117 -5.14 6.30 3.69
N LYS A 118 -6.22 6.79 3.07
CA LYS A 118 -6.57 8.21 3.00
C LYS A 118 -7.80 8.47 3.87
N ALA A 119 -7.79 9.52 4.69
CA ALA A 119 -8.87 9.82 5.64
C ALA A 119 -9.58 11.14 5.33
N VAL A 120 -10.84 11.23 5.72
CA VAL A 120 -11.68 12.44 5.71
C VAL A 120 -12.52 12.49 6.99
N ILE A 121 -12.58 13.67 7.62
CA ILE A 121 -13.37 13.91 8.85
C ILE A 121 -14.70 14.51 8.47
N VAL A 122 -15.73 14.09 9.21
CA VAL A 122 -17.11 14.23 8.81
C VAL A 122 -17.98 14.51 10.04
N ILE A 123 -18.65 15.67 10.06
CA ILE A 123 -19.63 16.00 11.10
C ILE A 123 -21.03 15.84 10.49
N VAL A 124 -21.80 14.86 10.95
CA VAL A 124 -23.18 14.69 10.49
C VAL A 124 -24.07 15.60 11.31
N GLU A 125 -24.58 16.66 10.69
CA GLU A 125 -25.50 17.58 11.39
C GLU A 125 -26.75 16.86 11.90
N PRO A 126 -27.28 17.23 13.09
CA PRO A 126 -28.57 16.74 13.56
C PRO A 126 -29.69 16.98 12.53
N ASP A 127 -30.75 16.17 12.55
CA ASP A 127 -31.95 16.51 11.77
C ASP A 127 -32.53 17.81 12.35
N SER A 128 -32.55 18.89 11.57
CA SER A 128 -32.94 20.22 12.02
C SER A 128 -34.46 20.37 12.23
N ARG A 129 -35.23 19.29 12.08
CA ARG A 129 -36.70 19.28 12.26
C ARG A 129 -37.19 19.47 13.69
N GLY A 130 -36.31 19.58 14.68
CA GLY A 130 -36.68 19.79 16.09
C GLY A 130 -36.49 21.22 16.63
N ARG A 131 -35.87 22.16 15.89
CA ARG A 131 -35.46 23.47 16.44
C ARG A 131 -36.31 24.65 15.96
N ALA A 132 -37.59 24.43 15.70
CA ALA A 132 -38.55 25.49 15.40
C ALA A 132 -39.88 25.26 16.14
N ARG A 133 -39.85 25.40 17.46
CA ARG A 133 -41.00 25.74 18.32
C ARG A 133 -40.48 26.02 19.73
N SER A 134 -39.97 27.22 19.95
CA SER A 134 -39.85 27.77 21.30
C SER A 134 -40.04 29.28 21.26
N ARG A 135 -41.26 29.67 21.64
CA ARG A 135 -41.77 31.00 22.01
C ARG A 135 -41.81 32.08 20.93
#